data_AF-X6MAN5-F1
#
_entry.id   AF-X6MAN5-F1
#
_cell.length_a   1.000
_cell.length_b   1.000
_cell.length_c   1.000
_cell.angle_alpha   90.00
_cell.angle_beta   90.00
_cell.angle_gamma   90.00
#
_symmetry.space_group_name_H-M   'P 1'
#
loop_
_entity.id
_entity.type
_entity.pdbx_description
1 polymer ?
#
loop_
_entity_poly.entity_id
_entity_poly.type
_entity_poly.pdbx_seq_one_letter_code
_entity_poly.pdbx_strand_id
1 'polypeptide(L)'
;MGQAAAYAHDGGDSTPLYAEVMKQLNLTQFNEVIGCVYDKNKDNYACVASLAPLALTHYGDCKIAKGIVDQSVEQLVKRILLVIKNMYGIKDSDCHGNEKKTEEEGKEKEERGKGAEDKPSLHTKQQKVSIICSGSLLTKSPLYFELVKKQLNWMLGHNPLQSYLNWIIPHHPAEYGAALHCKHEFDIKFLQNIQQFEQIFDQLHSRHDQHKTS
;
A
#
# COMPACT_ATOMS: atom_id res chain seq x y z
N MET A 1 -32.30 20.15 -31.26
CA MET A 1 -31.17 21.03 -30.90
C MET A 1 -31.26 21.29 -29.41
N GLY A 2 -30.58 20.49 -28.59
CA GLY A 2 -30.56 20.65 -27.14
C GLY A 2 -29.28 21.36 -26.71
N GLN A 3 -29.42 22.52 -26.06
CA GLN A 3 -28.32 23.33 -25.55
C GLN A 3 -27.61 22.57 -24.43
N ALA A 4 -26.33 22.24 -24.64
CA ALA A 4 -25.43 21.86 -23.57
C ALA A 4 -25.09 23.14 -22.78
N ALA A 5 -25.58 23.21 -21.54
CA ALA A 5 -25.20 24.26 -20.62
C ALA A 5 -23.68 24.20 -20.39
N ALA A 6 -22.98 25.25 -20.83
CA ALA A 6 -21.57 25.45 -20.57
C ALA A 6 -21.38 25.76 -19.08
N TYR A 7 -21.07 24.74 -18.29
CA TYR A 7 -20.54 24.92 -16.94
C TYR A 7 -19.06 25.31 -17.04
N ALA A 8 -18.82 26.58 -17.37
CA ALA A 8 -17.51 27.19 -17.20
C ALA A 8 -17.31 27.50 -15.71
N HIS A 9 -16.76 26.54 -14.96
CA HIS A 9 -16.20 26.80 -13.65
C HIS A 9 -14.69 27.02 -13.80
N ASP A 10 -14.21 28.14 -13.25
CA ASP A 10 -12.79 28.45 -13.06
C ASP A 10 -12.06 27.24 -12.46
N GLY A 11 -11.28 26.50 -13.26
CA GLY A 11 -10.51 25.37 -12.73
C GLY A 11 -10.24 24.23 -13.69
N GLY A 12 -9.44 24.45 -14.74
CA GLY A 12 -8.78 23.37 -15.51
C GLY A 12 -9.74 22.36 -16.13
N ASP A 13 -10.02 22.58 -17.40
CA ASP A 13 -11.01 21.85 -18.18
C ASP A 13 -10.96 20.32 -17.96
N SER A 14 -12.07 19.77 -17.46
CA SER A 14 -12.27 18.33 -17.29
C SER A 14 -12.81 17.66 -18.55
N THR A 15 -13.11 18.46 -19.58
CA THR A 15 -13.62 17.99 -20.88
C THR A 15 -12.80 16.85 -21.49
N PRO A 16 -11.45 16.82 -21.44
CA PRO A 16 -10.66 15.71 -22.00
C PRO A 16 -10.96 14.39 -21.28
N LEU A 17 -10.87 14.39 -19.95
CA LEU A 17 -11.14 13.22 -19.12
C LEU A 17 -12.60 12.78 -19.23
N TYR A 18 -13.53 13.74 -19.24
CA TYR A 18 -14.95 13.47 -19.42
C TYR A 18 -15.24 12.79 -20.77
N ALA A 19 -14.67 13.31 -21.86
CA ALA A 19 -14.87 12.75 -23.20
C ALA A 19 -14.35 11.31 -23.31
N GLU A 20 -13.20 11.01 -22.72
CA GLU A 20 -12.66 9.64 -22.69
C GLU A 20 -13.49 8.69 -21.84
N VAL A 21 -13.96 9.14 -20.66
CA VAL A 21 -14.85 8.35 -19.80
C VAL A 21 -16.14 8.00 -20.53
N MET A 22 -16.81 8.99 -21.13
CA MET A 22 -18.05 8.78 -21.88
C MET A 22 -17.84 7.85 -23.08
N LYS A 23 -16.72 7.98 -23.78
CA LYS A 23 -16.33 7.11 -24.90
C LYS A 23 -16.07 5.67 -24.44
N GLN A 24 -15.30 5.47 -23.37
CA GLN A 24 -14.96 4.13 -22.87
C GLN A 24 -16.19 3.40 -22.31
N LEU A 25 -17.14 4.12 -21.72
CA LEU A 25 -18.40 3.57 -21.25
C LEU A 25 -19.47 3.46 -22.36
N ASN A 26 -19.18 3.95 -23.57
CA ASN A 26 -20.10 4.01 -24.70
C ASN A 26 -21.43 4.71 -24.35
N LEU A 27 -21.34 5.85 -23.66
CA LEU A 27 -22.49 6.63 -23.19
C LEU A 27 -22.67 7.90 -24.02
N THR A 28 -23.93 8.30 -24.19
CA THR A 28 -24.26 9.54 -24.92
C THR A 28 -24.56 10.71 -24.00
N GLN A 29 -25.02 10.41 -22.77
CA GLN A 29 -25.38 11.41 -21.76
C GLN A 29 -24.83 11.04 -20.38
N PHE A 30 -24.37 12.03 -19.62
CA PHE A 30 -23.80 11.80 -18.29
C PHE A 30 -24.75 11.05 -17.34
N ASN A 31 -26.05 11.27 -17.45
CA ASN A 31 -27.05 10.63 -16.59
C ASN A 31 -27.04 9.09 -16.73
N GLU A 32 -26.59 8.58 -17.87
CA GLU A 32 -26.46 7.14 -18.14
C GLU A 32 -25.36 6.49 -17.27
N VAL A 33 -24.40 7.28 -16.76
CA VAL A 33 -23.35 6.80 -15.85
C VAL A 33 -23.96 6.20 -14.58
N ILE A 34 -25.09 6.72 -14.10
CA ILE A 34 -25.80 6.17 -12.93
C ILE A 34 -26.18 4.70 -13.19
N GLY A 35 -26.67 4.39 -14.40
CA GLY A 35 -26.96 3.01 -14.79
C GLY A 35 -25.71 2.12 -14.77
N CYS A 36 -24.59 2.63 -15.28
CA CYS A 36 -23.31 1.89 -15.28
C CYS A 36 -22.73 1.66 -13.88
N VAL A 37 -22.94 2.58 -12.93
CA VAL A 37 -22.40 2.48 -11.57
C VAL A 37 -23.29 1.61 -10.68
N TYR A 38 -24.62 1.69 -10.84
CA TYR A 38 -25.58 1.13 -9.88
C TYR A 38 -26.41 -0.07 -10.38
N ASP A 39 -26.24 -0.53 -11.63
CA ASP A 39 -26.90 -1.75 -12.13
C ASP A 39 -26.40 -3.01 -11.41
N LYS A 40 -27.21 -3.55 -10.50
CA LYS A 40 -26.84 -4.69 -9.62
C LYS A 40 -26.52 -6.00 -10.35
N ASN A 41 -26.79 -6.09 -11.65
CA ASN A 41 -26.63 -7.33 -12.43
C ASN A 41 -25.26 -7.46 -13.12
N LYS A 42 -24.35 -6.50 -12.94
CA LYS A 42 -23.01 -6.50 -13.53
C LYS A 42 -21.94 -6.19 -12.48
N ASP A 43 -20.71 -6.63 -12.73
CA ASP A 43 -19.51 -6.24 -11.97
C ASP A 43 -19.16 -4.76 -12.24
N ASN A 44 -20.03 -3.84 -11.85
CA ASN A 44 -19.88 -2.40 -12.09
C ASN A 44 -18.63 -1.84 -11.44
N TYR A 45 -18.18 -2.44 -10.33
CA TYR A 45 -16.94 -2.07 -9.68
C TYR A 45 -15.73 -2.28 -10.59
N ALA A 46 -15.68 -3.38 -11.35
CA ALA A 46 -14.61 -3.63 -12.31
C ALA A 46 -14.67 -2.63 -13.48
N CYS A 47 -15.88 -2.30 -13.94
CA CYS A 47 -16.10 -1.30 -14.99
C CYS A 47 -15.63 0.10 -14.54
N VAL A 48 -16.03 0.56 -13.36
CA VAL A 48 -15.60 1.86 -12.82
C VAL A 48 -14.10 1.87 -12.53
N ALA A 49 -13.55 0.79 -11.95
CA ALA A 49 -12.11 0.67 -11.71
C ALA A 49 -11.29 0.67 -13.01
N SER A 50 -11.86 0.19 -14.12
CA SER A 50 -11.20 0.21 -15.44
C SER A 50 -10.99 1.62 -16.01
N LEU A 51 -11.66 2.64 -15.44
CA LEU A 51 -11.50 4.05 -15.81
C LEU A 51 -10.33 4.71 -15.07
N ALA A 52 -9.83 4.12 -13.98
CA ALA A 52 -8.74 4.69 -13.20
C ALA A 52 -7.48 5.03 -14.02
N PRO A 53 -7.06 4.23 -15.01
CA PRO A 53 -5.93 4.58 -15.88
C PRO A 53 -6.13 5.89 -16.66
N LEU A 54 -7.36 6.30 -16.98
CA LEU A 54 -7.62 7.54 -17.72
C LEU A 54 -7.18 8.78 -16.93
N ALA A 55 -7.37 8.77 -15.60
CA ALA A 55 -6.89 9.85 -14.74
C ALA A 55 -5.35 9.96 -14.76
N LEU A 56 -4.65 8.85 -14.96
CA LEU A 56 -3.19 8.87 -15.12
C LEU A 56 -2.77 9.36 -16.51
N THR A 57 -3.47 8.95 -17.57
CA THR A 57 -3.24 9.44 -18.93
C THR A 57 -3.31 10.98 -18.97
N HIS A 58 -4.28 11.55 -18.26
CA HIS A 58 -4.53 12.99 -18.24
C HIS A 58 -3.87 13.74 -17.06
N TYR A 59 -2.89 13.14 -16.40
CA TYR A 59 -2.28 13.72 -15.20
C TYR A 59 -1.61 15.08 -15.45
N GLY A 60 -1.03 15.28 -16.65
CA GLY A 60 -0.26 16.49 -16.98
C GLY A 60 -1.10 17.66 -17.53
N ASP A 61 -2.26 17.38 -18.09
CA ASP A 61 -3.08 18.29 -18.90
C ASP A 61 -4.47 18.56 -18.30
N CYS A 62 -4.97 17.70 -17.39
CA CYS A 62 -6.25 17.89 -16.70
C CYS A 62 -6.07 18.11 -15.19
N LYS A 63 -6.52 19.26 -14.68
CA LYS A 63 -6.42 19.57 -13.23
C LYS A 63 -7.21 18.59 -12.36
N ILE A 64 -8.38 18.15 -12.82
CA ILE A 64 -9.20 17.18 -12.09
C ILE A 64 -8.49 15.82 -12.05
N ALA A 65 -7.97 15.35 -13.18
CA ALA A 65 -7.22 14.10 -13.25
C ALA A 65 -6.00 14.13 -12.31
N LYS A 66 -5.23 15.23 -12.35
CA LYS A 66 -4.13 15.48 -11.42
C LYS A 66 -4.58 15.41 -9.95
N GLY A 67 -5.68 16.08 -9.60
CA GLY A 67 -6.22 16.07 -8.24
C GLY A 67 -6.61 14.67 -7.76
N ILE A 68 -7.26 13.87 -8.62
CA ILE A 68 -7.63 12.48 -8.34
C ILE A 68 -6.37 11.64 -8.07
N VAL A 69 -5.38 11.75 -8.96
CA VAL A 69 -4.12 10.99 -8.84
C VAL A 69 -3.36 11.40 -7.59
N ASP A 70 -3.15 12.70 -7.36
CA ASP A 70 -2.44 13.22 -6.18
C ASP A 70 -3.09 12.73 -4.88
N GLN A 71 -4.42 12.82 -4.78
CA GLN A 71 -5.16 12.36 -3.60
C GLN A 71 -5.03 10.85 -3.41
N SER A 72 -5.09 10.06 -4.50
CA SER A 72 -4.93 8.61 -4.42
C SER A 72 -3.52 8.21 -3.97
N VAL A 73 -2.48 8.91 -4.45
CA VAL A 73 -1.09 8.73 -4.05
C VAL A 73 -0.92 9.07 -2.57
N GLU A 74 -1.45 10.20 -2.13
CA GLU A 74 -1.38 10.64 -0.73
C GLU A 74 -2.03 9.61 0.22
N GLN A 75 -3.22 9.11 -0.12
CA GLN A 75 -3.93 8.12 0.70
C GLN A 75 -3.16 6.79 0.79
N LEU A 76 -2.56 6.34 -0.32
CA LEU A 76 -1.72 5.15 -0.32
C LEU A 76 -0.47 5.34 0.54
N VAL A 77 0.22 6.47 0.39
CA VAL A 77 1.44 6.77 1.14
C VAL A 77 1.16 6.89 2.65
N LYS A 78 0.05 7.50 3.05
CA LYS A 78 -0.38 7.55 4.46
C LYS A 78 -0.52 6.14 5.06
N ARG A 79 -1.08 5.19 4.31
CA ARG A 79 -1.20 3.79 4.75
C ARG A 79 0.15 3.11 4.86
N ILE A 80 1.03 3.32 3.88
CA ILE A 80 2.41 2.78 3.90
C ILE A 80 3.15 3.29 5.14
N LEU A 81 3.08 4.61 5.40
CA LEU A 81 3.71 5.21 6.57
C LEU A 81 3.15 4.67 7.88
N LEU A 82 1.83 4.50 8.00
CA LEU A 82 1.22 3.94 9.19
C LEU A 82 1.78 2.53 9.49
N VAL A 83 1.90 1.68 8.47
CA VAL A 83 2.47 0.33 8.64
C VAL A 83 3.94 0.39 9.03
N ILE A 84 4.74 1.23 8.36
CA ILE A 84 6.17 1.41 8.69
C ILE A 84 6.33 1.93 10.13
N LYS A 85 5.55 2.93 10.54
CA LYS A 85 5.56 3.47 11.91
C LYS A 85 5.25 2.38 12.94
N ASN A 86 4.24 1.56 12.69
CA ASN A 86 3.86 0.46 13.58
C ASN A 86 4.93 -0.63 13.65
N MET A 87 5.59 -0.95 12.54
CA MET A 87 6.64 -1.99 12.51
C MET A 87 7.93 -1.55 13.20
N TYR A 88 8.29 -0.27 13.10
CA TYR A 88 9.59 0.25 13.56
C TYR A 88 9.51 1.20 14.76
N GLY A 89 8.32 1.41 15.34
CA GLY A 89 8.12 2.23 16.53
C GLY A 89 8.43 3.71 16.34
N ILE A 90 8.26 4.22 15.11
CA ILE A 90 8.55 5.62 14.76
C ILE A 90 7.47 6.53 15.34
N LYS A 91 7.86 7.62 16.00
CA LYS A 91 6.91 8.60 16.53
C LYS A 91 6.53 9.62 15.45
N ASP A 92 5.36 10.24 15.58
CA ASP A 92 4.90 11.25 14.62
C ASP A 92 5.84 12.46 14.52
N SER A 93 6.60 12.76 15.58
CA SER A 93 7.65 13.78 15.60
C SER A 93 8.77 13.55 14.58
N ASP A 94 8.95 12.30 14.15
CA ASP A 94 10.07 11.89 13.29
C ASP A 94 9.67 11.90 11.81
N CYS A 95 8.46 12.38 11.50
CA CYS A 95 7.87 12.43 10.17
C CYS A 95 7.15 13.77 9.96
N HIS A 96 7.87 14.83 9.59
CA HIS A 96 7.33 16.00 8.88
C HIS A 96 8.47 16.84 8.29
N GLY A 97 8.30 17.30 7.06
CA GLY A 97 9.10 18.38 6.46
C GLY A 97 8.40 19.72 6.69
N ASN A 98 9.07 20.61 7.43
CA ASN A 98 8.81 22.05 7.58
C ASN A 98 7.34 22.49 7.47
N GLU A 99 6.59 22.41 8.57
CA GLU A 99 5.61 23.47 8.82
C GLU A 99 6.39 24.78 9.03
N LYS A 100 6.01 25.83 8.29
CA LYS A 100 6.57 27.18 8.38
C LYS A 100 6.70 27.62 9.84
N LYS A 101 7.93 27.72 10.34
CA LYS A 101 8.26 28.64 11.44
C LYS A 101 8.59 29.99 10.83
N THR A 102 7.57 30.85 10.77
CA THR A 102 7.76 32.29 10.71
C THR A 102 7.88 32.77 12.15
N GLU A 103 9.00 33.42 12.45
CA GLU A 103 9.24 34.43 13.49
C GLU A 103 8.73 34.16 14.91
N GLU A 104 9.66 33.93 15.84
CA GLU A 104 9.91 34.87 16.95
C GLU A 104 11.24 34.50 17.63
N GLU A 105 12.24 35.34 17.41
CA GLU A 105 13.44 35.44 18.25
C GLU A 105 13.07 36.15 19.55
N GLY A 106 13.50 35.61 20.70
CA GLY A 106 13.68 36.44 21.89
C GLY A 106 13.61 35.72 23.23
N LYS A 107 14.76 35.67 23.91
CA LYS A 107 14.99 35.43 25.37
C LYS A 107 14.86 33.96 25.82
N GLU A 108 15.66 33.40 26.72
CA GLU A 108 16.64 33.90 27.69
C GLU A 108 17.47 32.70 28.24
N LYS A 109 18.72 32.99 28.64
CA LYS A 109 19.53 32.45 29.76
C LYS A 109 19.58 30.94 30.13
N GLU A 110 20.81 30.41 30.06
CA GLU A 110 21.66 29.94 31.17
C GLU A 110 21.04 29.12 32.33
N GLU A 111 21.41 27.82 32.45
CA GLU A 111 22.21 27.23 33.56
C GLU A 111 22.09 25.69 33.64
N ARG A 112 23.24 25.05 33.92
CA ARG A 112 23.50 23.84 34.75
C ARG A 112 22.71 22.53 34.52
N GLY A 113 23.46 21.52 34.08
CA GLY A 113 23.97 20.48 34.99
C GLY A 113 23.14 19.19 35.22
N LYS A 114 23.88 18.07 35.09
CA LYS A 114 23.67 16.73 35.68
C LYS A 114 22.72 15.75 34.95
N GLY A 115 23.38 14.77 34.33
CA GLY A 115 23.20 13.33 34.57
C GLY A 115 21.84 12.72 34.28
N ALA A 116 21.76 11.92 33.21
CA ALA A 116 20.95 10.70 33.19
C ALA A 116 21.34 9.83 31.98
N GLU A 117 21.78 8.63 32.32
CA GLU A 117 21.46 7.36 31.65
C GLU A 117 22.11 7.06 30.30
N ASP A 118 22.98 6.04 30.36
CA ASP A 118 23.37 5.19 29.25
C ASP A 118 22.16 4.89 28.37
N LYS A 119 22.12 5.54 27.21
CA LYS A 119 21.30 5.06 26.10
C LYS A 119 21.85 3.69 25.73
N PRO A 120 21.02 2.64 25.61
CA PRO A 120 21.46 1.44 24.94
C PRO A 120 21.88 1.85 23.53
N SER A 121 23.18 1.72 23.24
CA SER A 121 23.72 1.99 21.92
C SER A 121 23.08 1.00 20.96
N LEU A 122 22.13 1.50 20.16
CA LEU A 122 21.42 0.74 19.15
C LEU A 122 22.39 0.47 17.98
N HIS A 123 23.37 -0.41 18.17
CA HIS A 123 24.02 -1.14 17.09
C HIS A 123 23.07 -2.24 16.57
N THR A 124 21.85 -1.86 16.22
CA THR A 124 20.97 -2.70 15.42
C THR A 124 21.44 -2.59 13.98
N LYS A 125 21.85 -3.73 13.40
CA LYS A 125 21.99 -3.91 11.94
C LYS A 125 20.84 -3.17 11.26
N GLN A 126 21.15 -2.14 10.47
CA GLN A 126 20.16 -1.37 9.72
C GLN A 126 19.41 -2.33 8.80
N GLN A 127 18.20 -2.69 9.21
CA GLN A 127 17.39 -3.68 8.52
C GLN A 127 16.67 -2.96 7.38
N LYS A 128 17.00 -3.33 6.13
CA LYS A 128 16.35 -2.78 4.95
C LYS A 128 14.84 -3.03 5.04
N VAL A 129 14.04 -1.98 4.84
CA VAL A 129 12.58 -2.07 4.79
C VAL A 129 12.18 -2.35 3.35
N SER A 130 11.66 -3.54 3.08
CA SER A 130 11.23 -3.90 1.72
C SER A 130 9.73 -3.66 1.54
N ILE A 131 9.37 -2.80 0.59
CA ILE A 131 7.99 -2.53 0.19
C ILE A 131 7.72 -3.32 -1.09
N ILE A 132 6.83 -4.32 -0.99
CA ILE A 132 6.41 -5.13 -2.14
C ILE A 132 5.23 -4.42 -2.83
N CYS A 133 5.45 -4.00 -4.07
CA CYS A 133 4.46 -3.31 -4.89
C CYS A 133 3.67 -4.32 -5.72
N SER A 134 2.39 -4.47 -5.40
CA SER A 134 1.43 -5.27 -6.17
C SER A 134 0.30 -4.39 -6.69
N GLY A 135 -0.42 -4.88 -7.71
CA GLY A 135 -1.54 -4.17 -8.33
C GLY A 135 -1.16 -3.38 -9.58
N SER A 136 -2.10 -3.32 -10.53
CA SER A 136 -1.86 -2.82 -11.89
C SER A 136 -1.34 -1.38 -11.95
N LEU A 137 -1.81 -0.48 -11.09
CA LEU A 137 -1.37 0.91 -11.08
C LEU A 137 0.11 1.07 -10.68
N LEU A 138 0.55 0.29 -9.68
CA LEU A 138 1.95 0.34 -9.22
C LEU A 138 2.89 -0.42 -10.16
N THR A 139 2.44 -1.51 -10.77
CA THR A 139 3.30 -2.37 -11.59
C THR A 139 3.30 -2.02 -13.08
N LYS A 140 2.23 -1.41 -13.60
CA LYS A 140 2.08 -1.09 -15.03
C LYS A 140 2.19 0.40 -15.36
N SER A 141 2.11 1.29 -14.37
CA SER A 141 2.24 2.73 -14.57
C SER A 141 3.49 3.27 -13.87
N PRO A 142 4.60 3.50 -14.62
CA PRO A 142 5.81 4.12 -14.08
C PRO A 142 5.55 5.48 -13.43
N LEU A 143 4.66 6.28 -14.01
CA LEU A 143 4.29 7.60 -13.47
C LEU A 143 3.73 7.49 -12.05
N TYR A 144 2.68 6.68 -11.86
CA TYR A 144 2.06 6.47 -10.55
C TYR A 144 3.07 5.94 -9.52
N PHE A 145 3.90 4.98 -9.92
CA PHE A 145 4.94 4.42 -9.06
C PHE A 145 5.95 5.47 -8.58
N GLU A 146 6.43 6.33 -9.49
CA GLU A 146 7.36 7.41 -9.14
C GLU A 146 6.70 8.50 -8.28
N LEU A 147 5.43 8.81 -8.51
CA LEU A 147 4.68 9.73 -7.64
C LEU A 147 4.56 9.19 -6.21
N VAL A 148 4.26 7.90 -6.05
CA VAL A 148 4.19 7.24 -4.73
C VAL A 148 5.55 7.28 -4.03
N LYS A 149 6.65 6.95 -4.71
CA LYS A 149 7.99 7.05 -4.16
C LYS A 149 8.33 8.47 -3.71
N LYS A 150 8.09 9.45 -4.58
CA LYS A 150 8.38 10.85 -4.31
C LYS A 150 7.60 11.35 -3.10
N GLN A 151 6.30 11.03 -3.04
CA GLN A 151 5.45 11.44 -1.93
C GLN A 151 5.86 10.76 -0.62
N LEU A 152 6.19 9.46 -0.63
CA LEU A 152 6.68 8.77 0.56
C LEU A 152 8.00 9.36 1.06
N ASN A 153 8.95 9.59 0.16
CA ASN A 153 10.23 10.22 0.49
C ASN A 153 10.03 11.62 1.07
N TRP A 154 9.13 12.41 0.50
CA TRP A 154 8.79 13.73 1.02
C TRP A 154 8.20 13.68 2.43
N MET A 155 7.27 12.75 2.69
CA MET A 155 6.64 12.60 4.00
C MET A 155 7.58 12.03 5.07
N LEU A 156 8.56 11.22 4.69
CA LEU A 156 9.63 10.77 5.57
C LEU A 156 10.63 11.89 5.88
N GLY A 157 10.74 12.92 5.05
CA GLY A 157 11.62 14.06 5.25
C GLY A 157 13.08 13.61 5.43
N HIS A 158 13.71 14.00 6.54
CA HIS A 158 15.08 13.62 6.88
C HIS A 158 15.19 12.33 7.70
N ASN A 159 14.12 11.52 7.77
CA ASN A 159 14.14 10.28 8.52
C ASN A 159 15.18 9.29 7.93
N PRO A 160 16.08 8.71 8.74
CA PRO A 160 17.08 7.75 8.26
C PRO A 160 16.48 6.57 7.51
N LEU A 161 15.22 6.20 7.77
CA LEU A 161 14.53 5.11 7.07
C LEU A 161 14.42 5.31 5.57
N GLN A 162 14.46 6.56 5.09
CA GLN A 162 14.44 6.85 3.67
C GLN A 162 15.55 6.10 2.91
N SER A 163 16.77 6.00 3.48
CA SER A 163 17.90 5.31 2.84
C SER A 163 17.83 3.78 2.96
N TYR A 164 16.93 3.25 3.79
CA TYR A 164 16.73 1.83 3.99
C TYR A 164 15.51 1.26 3.25
N LEU A 165 14.72 2.11 2.58
CA LEU A 165 13.60 1.67 1.76
C LEU A 165 14.09 0.96 0.50
N ASN A 166 13.59 -0.26 0.29
CA ASN A 166 13.79 -1.05 -0.92
C ASN A 166 12.44 -1.35 -1.57
N TRP A 167 12.30 -1.02 -2.85
CA TRP A 167 11.05 -1.23 -3.58
C TRP A 167 11.14 -2.50 -4.44
N ILE A 168 10.21 -3.43 -4.25
CA ILE A 168 10.21 -4.72 -4.94
C ILE A 168 8.95 -4.84 -5.79
N ILE A 169 9.13 -5.05 -7.09
CA ILE A 169 8.05 -5.44 -8.00
C ILE A 169 8.17 -6.95 -8.24
N PRO A 170 7.19 -7.77 -7.80
CA PRO A 170 7.21 -9.21 -8.02
C PRO A 170 7.29 -9.55 -9.50
N HIS A 171 8.17 -10.50 -9.85
CA HIS A 171 8.32 -11.00 -11.22
C HIS A 171 7.36 -12.15 -11.52
N HIS A 172 6.86 -12.80 -10.47
CA HIS A 172 5.89 -13.88 -10.56
C HIS A 172 4.51 -13.39 -10.11
N PRO A 173 3.44 -13.96 -10.68
CA PRO A 173 2.08 -13.65 -10.29
C PRO A 173 1.81 -14.12 -8.85
N ALA A 174 0.84 -13.50 -8.16
CA ALA A 174 0.56 -13.79 -6.75
C ALA A 174 0.11 -15.25 -6.52
N GLU A 175 -0.50 -15.84 -7.54
CA GLU A 175 -0.91 -17.24 -7.66
C GLU A 175 0.27 -18.21 -7.45
N TYR A 176 1.48 -17.81 -7.85
CA TYR A 176 2.68 -18.59 -7.57
C TYR A 176 2.98 -18.66 -6.06
N GLY A 177 2.84 -17.53 -5.36
CA GLY A 177 2.97 -17.47 -3.90
C GLY A 177 1.90 -18.30 -3.20
N ALA A 178 0.65 -18.25 -3.69
CA ALA A 178 -0.45 -19.07 -3.19
C ALA A 178 -0.17 -20.58 -3.37
N ALA A 179 0.33 -20.98 -4.55
CA ALA A 179 0.68 -22.37 -4.82
C ALA A 179 1.81 -22.88 -3.90
N LEU A 180 2.84 -22.06 -3.66
CA LEU A 180 3.91 -22.39 -2.72
C LEU A 180 3.39 -22.53 -1.28
N HIS A 181 2.49 -21.65 -0.86
CA HIS A 181 1.87 -21.72 0.46
C HIS A 181 1.06 -23.02 0.62
N CYS A 182 0.23 -23.37 -0.36
CA CYS A 182 -0.54 -24.62 -0.35
C CYS A 182 0.37 -25.86 -0.27
N LYS A 183 1.48 -25.87 -1.02
CA LYS A 183 2.47 -26.95 -0.95
C LYS A 183 3.07 -27.04 0.46
N HIS A 184 3.51 -25.92 1.03
CA HIS A 184 4.11 -25.89 2.35
C HIS A 184 3.14 -26.36 3.45
N GLU A 185 1.87 -25.92 3.40
CA GLU A 185 0.85 -26.42 4.33
C GLU A 185 0.60 -27.92 4.19
N PHE A 186 0.58 -28.43 2.95
CA PHE A 186 0.44 -29.86 2.71
C PHE A 186 1.62 -30.64 3.30
N ASP A 187 2.85 -30.18 3.08
CA ASP A 187 4.07 -30.80 3.59
C ASP A 187 4.08 -30.81 5.14
N ILE A 188 3.66 -29.72 5.79
CA ILE A 188 3.52 -29.65 7.26
C ILE A 188 2.48 -30.66 7.75
N LYS A 189 1.28 -30.67 7.16
CA LYS A 189 0.20 -31.59 7.57
C LYS A 189 0.59 -33.05 7.34
N PHE A 190 1.32 -33.33 6.26
CA PHE A 190 1.84 -34.66 5.96
C PHE A 190 2.85 -35.11 7.02
N LEU A 191 3.80 -34.26 7.40
CA LEU A 191 4.76 -34.55 8.47
C LEU A 191 4.07 -34.78 9.82
N GLN A 192 3.06 -33.97 10.16
CA GLN A 192 2.26 -34.16 11.38
C GLN A 192 1.53 -35.52 11.39
N ASN A 193 0.98 -35.94 10.25
CA ASN A 193 0.32 -37.24 10.12
C ASN A 193 1.30 -38.42 10.28
N ILE A 194 2.53 -38.31 9.75
CA ILE A 194 3.57 -39.32 9.96
C ILE A 194 3.93 -39.42 11.44
N GLN A 195 4.15 -38.28 12.12
CA GLN A 195 4.45 -38.27 13.55
C GLN A 195 3.33 -38.89 14.39
N GLN A 196 2.07 -38.62 14.04
CA GLN A 196 0.93 -39.27 14.69
C GLN A 196 0.92 -40.79 14.46
N PHE A 197 1.28 -41.24 13.27
CA PHE A 197 1.36 -42.67 12.95
C PHE A 197 2.47 -43.37 13.73
N GLU A 198 3.65 -42.75 13.85
CA GLU A 198 4.76 -43.26 14.67
C GLU A 198 4.36 -43.37 16.15
N GLN A 199 3.68 -42.36 16.70
CA GLN A 199 3.18 -42.41 18.07
C GLN A 199 2.17 -43.54 18.31
N ILE A 200 1.28 -43.79 17.35
CA ILE A 200 0.33 -44.91 17.43
C ILE A 200 1.09 -46.25 17.36
N PHE A 201 2.09 -46.34 16.50
CA PHE A 201 2.91 -47.54 16.34
C PHE A 201 3.69 -47.88 17.63
N ASP A 202 4.31 -46.88 18.26
CA ASP A 202 5.04 -47.03 19.53
C ASP A 202 4.11 -47.44 20.68
N GLN A 203 2.89 -46.90 20.73
CA GLN A 203 1.87 -47.30 21.71
C GLN A 203 1.43 -48.75 21.53
N LEU A 204 1.26 -49.21 20.28
CA LEU A 204 0.90 -50.60 19.98
C LEU A 204 2.04 -51.57 20.34
N HIS A 205 3.29 -51.22 20.06
CA HIS A 205 4.45 -52.02 20.46
C HIS A 205 4.59 -52.13 21.98
N SER A 206 4.43 -51.01 22.70
CA SER A 206 4.50 -50.97 24.16
C SER A 206 3.45 -51.85 24.83
N ARG A 207 2.23 -51.94 24.26
CA ARG A 207 1.18 -52.85 24.75
C ARG A 207 1.48 -54.32 24.48
N HIS A 208 2.13 -54.63 23.37
CA HIS A 208 2.49 -56.00 23.01
C HIS A 208 3.60 -56.58 23.92
N ASP A 209 4.52 -55.74 24.39
CA ASP A 209 5.58 -56.16 25.32
C ASP A 209 5.08 -56.35 26.76
N GLN A 210 4.09 -55.57 27.18
CA GLN A 210 3.42 -55.75 28.49
C GLN A 210 2.67 -57.09 28.58
N HIS A 211 2.13 -57.59 27.47
CA HIS A 211 1.43 -58.89 27.43
C HIS A 211 2.35 -60.11 27.41
N LYS A 212 3.65 -59.95 27.13
CA LYS A 212 4.63 -61.06 27.17
C LYS A 212 5.29 -61.26 28.53
N THR A 213 5.08 -60.34 29.46
CA THR A 213 5.71 -60.34 30.80
C THR A 213 4.73 -60.69 31.93
N SER A 214 3.49 -61.07 31.61
CA SER A 214 2.51 -61.69 32.52
C SER A 214 2.35 -63.17 32.21
#